data_AF-A0A853T4M0-F1
#
_entry.id   AF-A0A853T4M0-F1
#
_cell.length_a   1.000
_cell.length_b   1.000
_cell.length_c   1.000
_cell.angle_alpha   90.00
_cell.angle_beta   90.00
_cell.angle_gamma   90.00
#
_symmetry.space_group_name_H-M   'P 1'
#
loop_
_entity.id
_entity.type
_entity.pdbx_description
1 polymer ?
#
loop_
_entity_poly.entity_id
_entity_poly.type
_entity_poly.pdbx_seq_one_letter_code
_entity_poly.pdbx_strand_id
1 'polypeptide(L)'
;MIDAADIASMSDRQARALIGKTVAVTKDKFVFNGGACASPSYERSVNDLARSFREQGHVSSANMGLPDPVTAIDVCCTHLFLKEPGRILVYWNGFYFDAVRTRK
;
A
#
# COMPACT_ATOMS: atom_id res chain seq x y z
N MET A 1 -15.33 -13.33 -23.18
CA MET A 1 -14.87 -11.95 -23.45
C MET A 1 -14.61 -11.32 -22.10
N ILE A 2 -13.41 -11.47 -21.55
CA ILE A 2 -13.03 -10.90 -20.25
C ILE A 2 -11.55 -10.56 -20.37
N ASP A 3 -11.23 -9.30 -20.59
CA ASP A 3 -9.87 -8.80 -20.40
C ASP A 3 -9.94 -7.29 -20.13
N ALA A 4 -9.94 -6.97 -18.85
CA ALA A 4 -9.58 -5.67 -18.33
C ALA A 4 -9.13 -5.92 -16.89
N ALA A 5 -7.91 -6.44 -16.74
CA ALA A 5 -7.16 -6.28 -15.50
C ALA A 5 -7.24 -4.80 -15.11
N ASP A 6 -7.56 -4.53 -13.84
CA ASP A 6 -7.74 -3.18 -13.31
C ASP A 6 -6.64 -2.25 -13.82
N ILE A 7 -7.07 -1.30 -14.66
CA ILE A 7 -6.22 -0.25 -15.20
C ILE A 7 -5.73 0.55 -13.99
N ALA A 8 -4.45 0.47 -13.66
CA ALA A 8 -3.87 1.39 -12.70
C ALA A 8 -4.23 2.82 -13.14
N SER A 9 -5.01 3.54 -12.33
CA SER A 9 -5.44 4.91 -12.67
C SER A 9 -4.26 5.88 -12.83
N MET A 10 -3.09 5.49 -12.31
CA MET A 10 -1.85 6.23 -12.41
C MET A 10 -0.92 5.60 -13.46
N SER A 11 -0.19 6.42 -14.22
CA SER A 11 0.86 5.94 -15.12
C SER A 11 2.19 5.68 -14.40
N ASP A 12 3.07 4.85 -14.97
CA ASP A 12 4.43 4.61 -14.46
C ASP A 12 5.22 5.91 -14.20
N ARG A 13 5.08 6.91 -15.08
CA ARG A 13 5.75 8.20 -14.93
C ARG A 13 5.27 8.94 -13.68
N GLN A 14 3.96 8.94 -13.45
CA GLN A 14 3.36 9.54 -12.26
C GLN A 14 3.77 8.75 -11.00
N ALA A 15 3.80 7.42 -11.07
CA ALA A 15 4.26 6.57 -9.97
C ALA A 15 5.71 6.88 -9.58
N ARG A 16 6.62 6.96 -10.56
CA ARG A 16 8.03 7.32 -10.33
C ARG A 16 8.21 8.69 -9.70
N ALA A 17 7.35 9.66 -10.03
CA ALA A 17 7.39 10.99 -9.42
C ALA A 17 7.03 11.01 -7.92
N LEU A 18 6.45 9.92 -7.40
CA LEU A 18 6.15 9.77 -5.97
C LEU A 18 7.32 9.21 -5.15
N ILE A 19 8.36 8.70 -5.81
CA ILE A 19 9.56 8.23 -5.11
C ILE A 19 10.23 9.40 -4.40
N GLY A 20 10.58 9.20 -3.13
CA GLY A 20 11.14 10.23 -2.26
C GLY A 20 10.10 11.16 -1.62
N LYS A 21 8.81 11.04 -1.95
CA LYS A 21 7.75 11.73 -1.22
C LYS A 21 7.54 11.10 0.16
N THR A 22 7.23 11.93 1.14
CA THR A 22 6.94 11.47 2.50
C THR A 22 5.49 11.03 2.62
N VAL A 23 5.29 9.84 3.20
CA VAL A 23 4.00 9.43 3.76
C VAL A 23 3.94 9.83 5.23
N ALA A 24 2.83 10.44 5.64
CA ALA A 24 2.59 10.78 7.04
C ALA A 24 1.49 9.86 7.58
N VAL A 25 1.83 9.11 8.63
CA VAL A 25 0.92 8.20 9.33
C VAL A 25 0.89 8.61 10.80
N THR A 26 -0.24 9.17 11.24
CA THR A 26 -0.50 9.55 12.63
C THR A 26 -1.76 8.86 13.14
N LYS A 27 -2.05 8.91 14.44
CA LYS A 27 -3.24 8.27 15.02
C LYS A 27 -4.55 8.72 14.35
N ASP A 28 -4.59 9.96 13.87
CA ASP A 28 -5.77 10.68 13.37
C ASP A 28 -5.75 10.92 11.86
N LYS A 29 -4.62 10.67 11.19
CA LYS A 29 -4.45 11.06 9.79
C LYS A 29 -3.52 10.12 9.03
N PHE A 30 -3.91 9.82 7.81
CA PHE A 30 -3.02 9.32 6.77
C PHE A 30 -2.90 10.36 5.66
N VAL A 31 -1.68 10.69 5.25
CA VAL A 31 -1.43 11.63 4.13
C VAL A 31 -0.37 11.07 3.20
N PHE A 32 -0.71 11.02 1.91
CA PHE A 32 0.23 10.67 0.85
C PHE A 32 -0.16 11.36 -0.45
N ASN A 33 0.82 11.99 -1.12
CA ASN A 33 0.64 12.65 -2.41
C ASN A 33 -0.57 13.60 -2.51
N GLY A 34 -0.81 14.41 -1.48
CA GLY A 34 -1.95 15.34 -1.42
C GLY A 34 -3.30 14.69 -1.12
N GLY A 35 -3.40 13.35 -1.15
CA GLY A 35 -4.52 12.60 -0.58
C GLY A 35 -4.42 12.59 0.93
N ALA A 36 -5.54 12.83 1.61
CA ALA A 36 -5.63 12.79 3.06
C ALA A 36 -6.88 12.05 3.49
N CYS A 37 -6.72 11.19 4.49
CA CYS A 37 -7.78 10.37 5.05
C CYS A 37 -7.90 10.80 6.50
N ALA A 38 -8.97 11.53 6.79
CA ALA A 38 -9.29 11.99 8.13
C ALA A 38 -9.95 10.83 8.88
N SER A 39 -9.43 10.50 10.06
CA SER A 39 -9.93 9.40 10.90
C SER A 39 -9.76 7.98 10.30
N PRO A 40 -8.53 7.55 9.95
CA PRO A 40 -8.26 6.16 9.59
C PRO A 40 -8.62 5.21 10.75
N SER A 41 -9.28 4.09 10.45
CA SER A 41 -9.65 3.07 11.45
C SER A 41 -8.43 2.27 11.94
N TYR A 42 -7.40 2.13 11.10
CA TYR A 42 -6.21 1.31 11.35
C TYR A 42 -6.55 -0.14 11.73
N GLU A 43 -7.65 -0.66 11.18
CA GLU A 43 -8.06 -2.04 11.38
C GLU A 43 -7.01 -2.98 10.79
N ARG A 44 -6.64 -3.98 11.59
CA ARG A 44 -5.59 -4.95 11.23
C ARG A 44 -6.23 -6.27 10.84
N SER A 45 -5.78 -6.81 9.72
CA SER A 45 -6.10 -8.17 9.30
C SER A 45 -4.82 -8.93 8.99
N VAL A 46 -4.78 -10.20 9.38
CA VAL A 46 -3.69 -11.12 9.04
C VAL A 46 -4.22 -12.06 7.99
N ASN A 47 -3.69 -11.96 6.78
CA ASN A 47 -4.19 -12.67 5.62
C ASN A 47 -3.06 -13.47 4.96
N ASP A 48 -3.44 -14.55 4.28
CA ASP A 48 -2.55 -15.23 3.36
C ASP A 48 -2.08 -14.25 2.28
N LEU A 49 -0.76 -14.16 2.07
CA LEU A 49 -0.16 -13.17 1.18
C LEU A 49 -0.66 -13.34 -0.26
N ALA A 50 -0.79 -14.58 -0.73
CA ALA A 50 -1.25 -14.84 -2.09
C ALA A 50 -2.74 -14.50 -2.26
N ARG A 51 -3.57 -14.70 -1.22
CA ARG A 51 -4.97 -14.29 -1.22
C ARG A 51 -5.12 -12.77 -1.29
N SER A 52 -4.38 -12.01 -0.47
CA SER A 52 -4.45 -10.54 -0.48
C SER A 52 -4.07 -9.90 -1.82
N PHE A 53 -3.12 -10.48 -2.55
CA PHE A 53 -2.68 -9.94 -3.84
C PHE A 53 -3.49 -10.48 -5.04
N ARG A 54 -4.03 -11.70 -4.97
CA ARG A 54 -4.97 -12.21 -5.98
C ARG A 54 -6.29 -11.46 -5.97
N GLU A 55 -6.82 -11.12 -4.79
CA GLU A 55 -8.11 -10.43 -4.66
C GLU A 55 -8.03 -8.93 -4.99
N GLN A 56 -6.84 -8.30 -4.92
CA GLN A 56 -6.71 -6.84 -5.03
C GLN A 56 -6.02 -6.31 -6.30
N GLY A 57 -5.41 -7.14 -7.15
CA GLY A 57 -4.76 -6.56 -8.34
C GLY A 57 -4.15 -7.49 -9.39
N HIS A 58 -4.32 -8.81 -9.30
CA HIS A 58 -3.70 -9.77 -10.23
C HIS A 58 -2.16 -9.65 -10.36
N VAL A 59 -1.50 -8.98 -9.41
CA VAL A 59 -0.04 -8.83 -9.36
C VAL A 59 0.54 -9.94 -8.49
N SER A 60 1.64 -10.55 -8.93
CA SER A 60 2.36 -11.50 -8.09
C SER A 60 2.93 -10.82 -6.84
N SER A 61 2.59 -11.31 -5.66
CA SER A 61 3.24 -10.91 -4.40
C SER A 61 4.69 -11.37 -4.31
N ALA A 62 5.08 -12.34 -5.16
CA ALA A 62 6.47 -12.75 -5.29
C ALA A 62 7.28 -11.52 -5.71
N ASN A 63 8.30 -11.20 -4.92
CA ASN A 63 9.19 -10.03 -5.04
C ASN A 63 8.79 -8.76 -4.27
N MET A 64 7.66 -8.72 -3.57
CA MET A 64 7.33 -7.55 -2.72
C MET A 64 8.05 -7.55 -1.37
N GLY A 65 8.70 -8.65 -1.01
CA GLY A 65 9.42 -8.81 0.25
C GLY A 65 8.50 -8.73 1.48
N LEU A 66 7.25 -9.14 1.33
CA LEU A 66 6.27 -9.21 2.41
C LEU A 66 6.38 -10.55 3.14
N PRO A 67 6.16 -10.58 4.47
CA PRO A 67 6.02 -11.83 5.20
C PRO A 67 4.76 -12.57 4.76
N ASP A 68 4.77 -13.89 4.92
CA ASP A 68 3.60 -14.74 4.73
C ASP A 68 3.34 -15.52 6.03
N PRO A 69 2.21 -15.32 6.74
CA PRO A 69 1.09 -14.42 6.40
C PRO A 69 1.44 -12.93 6.52
N VAL A 70 0.74 -12.09 5.75
CA VAL A 70 0.95 -10.64 5.76
C VAL A 70 -0.05 -9.95 6.68
N THR A 71 0.41 -8.94 7.42
CA THR A 71 -0.49 -8.04 8.14
C THR A 71 -0.85 -6.86 7.24
N ALA A 72 -2.12 -6.76 6.88
CA ALA A 72 -2.71 -5.60 6.21
C ALA A 72 -3.34 -4.67 7.25
N ILE A 73 -3.24 -3.36 6.99
CA ILE A 73 -3.82 -2.29 7.80
C ILE A 73 -4.69 -1.43 6.89
N ASP A 74 -5.98 -1.38 7.17
CA ASP A 74 -6.93 -0.51 6.48
C ASP A 74 -6.79 0.93 7.01
N VAL A 75 -6.55 1.88 6.11
CA VAL A 75 -6.46 3.31 6.44
C VAL A 75 -7.55 4.14 5.77
N CYS A 76 -8.75 3.56 5.61
CA CYS A 76 -9.98 4.08 5.02
C CYS A 76 -9.92 4.31 3.50
N CYS A 77 -8.82 4.84 3.01
CA CYS A 77 -8.64 5.21 1.60
C CYS A 77 -7.66 4.32 0.86
N THR A 78 -6.90 3.50 1.59
CA THR A 78 -5.96 2.54 1.03
C THR A 78 -5.59 1.47 2.06
N HIS A 79 -4.74 0.54 1.65
CA HIS A 79 -4.15 -0.50 2.49
C HIS A 79 -2.64 -0.27 2.66
N LEU A 80 -2.18 -0.48 3.88
CA LEU A 80 -0.76 -0.61 4.21
C LEU A 80 -0.47 -2.07 4.51
N PHE A 81 0.71 -2.53 4.13
CA PHE A 81 1.18 -3.87 4.47
C PHE A 81 2.46 -3.77 5.30
N LEU A 82 2.50 -4.51 6.42
CA LEU A 82 3.67 -4.54 7.27
C LEU A 82 4.77 -5.41 6.65
N LYS A 83 5.99 -4.88 6.62
CA LYS A 83 7.22 -5.59 6.23
C LYS A 83 8.13 -5.75 7.46
N GLU A 84 9.44 -5.62 7.29
CA GLU A 84 10.40 -5.54 8.38
C GLU A 84 10.21 -4.28 9.26
N PRO A 85 10.67 -4.27 10.53
CA PRO A 85 10.51 -3.12 11.42
C PRO A 85 11.03 -1.81 10.80
N GLY A 86 10.15 -0.81 10.76
CA GLY A 86 10.48 0.48 10.16
C GLY A 86 10.28 0.55 8.65
N ARG A 87 9.71 -0.47 8.00
CA ARG A 87 9.30 -0.43 6.60
C ARG A 87 7.86 -0.90 6.45
N ILE A 88 7.12 -0.23 5.57
CA ILE A 88 5.78 -0.63 5.15
C ILE A 88 5.70 -0.59 3.63
N LEU A 89 4.77 -1.36 3.08
CA LEU A 89 4.36 -1.23 1.69
C LEU A 89 3.03 -0.46 1.65
N VAL A 90 2.97 0.58 0.84
CA VAL A 90 1.77 1.43 0.66
C VAL A 90 1.17 1.10 -0.70
N TYR A 91 -0.08 0.64 -0.73
CA TYR A 91 -0.84 0.61 -1.98
C TYR A 91 -1.34 2.01 -2.31
N TRP A 92 -1.23 2.44 -3.57
CA TRP A 92 -1.75 3.74 -4.01
C TRP A 92 -2.00 3.77 -5.51
N ASN A 93 -3.26 3.94 -5.91
CA ASN A 93 -3.70 4.07 -7.30
C ASN A 93 -3.10 3.02 -8.25
N GLY A 94 -3.10 1.74 -7.84
CA GLY A 94 -2.60 0.63 -8.65
C GLY A 94 -1.10 0.34 -8.50
N PHE A 95 -0.36 1.10 -7.69
CA PHE A 95 1.07 0.87 -7.43
C PHE A 95 1.35 0.57 -5.97
N TYR A 96 2.43 -0.16 -5.74
CA TYR A 96 2.95 -0.46 -4.40
C TYR A 96 4.26 0.30 -4.19
N PHE A 97 4.36 1.03 -3.09
CA PHE A 97 5.52 1.82 -2.72
C PHE A 97 6.10 1.35 -1.40
N ASP A 98 7.41 1.10 -1.36
CA ASP A 98 8.11 0.97 -0.10
C ASP A 98 8.21 2.34 0.58
N ALA A 99 7.77 2.40 1.83
CA ALA A 99 7.98 3.54 2.70
C ALA A 99 8.83 3.12 3.89
N VAL A 100 9.95 3.82 4.08
CA VAL A 100 10.88 3.59 5.19
C VAL A 100 10.68 4.67 6.24
N ARG A 101 10.59 4.27 7.51
CA ARG A 101 10.48 5.17 8.65
C ARG A 101 11.72 6.04 8.72
N THR A 102 11.53 7.34 8.56
CA THR A 102 12.55 8.33 8.87
C THR A 102 12.61 8.51 10.38
N ARG A 103 13.80 8.31 10.97
CA ARG A 103 14.05 8.76 12.34
C ARG A 103 14.34 10.26 12.24
N LYS A 104 13.43 11.08 12.78
CA LYS A 104 13.82 12.43 13.20
C LYS A 104 14.55 12.33 14.53
#